data_AF-A0A9D6SFI2-F1
#
_entry.id   AF-A0A9D6SFI2-F1
#
_cell.length_a   1.000
_cell.length_b   1.000
_cell.length_c   1.000
_cell.angle_alpha   90.00
_cell.angle_beta   90.00
_cell.angle_gamma   90.00
#
_symmetry.space_group_name_H-M   'P 1'
#
loop_
_entity.id
_entity.type
_entity.pdbx_description
1 polymer ?
#
loop_
_entity_poly.entity_id
_entity_poly.type
_entity_poly.pdbx_seq_one_letter_code
_entity_poly.pdbx_strand_id
1 'polypeptide(L)'
;MKKGTILFLLLFLAGAVSGLAEDKKSQSQACSDEESMVADYQKSLAELVSTIHKEKLEEFQRAYHHRSCLSKLNLSEGILDVATACFDQAIKDASTPKKDIETYRAKRDAYAKLKEKLIQYRDSLKAKEEAKDAKILIEKFDITN
;
A
#
# COMPACT_ATOMS: atom_id res chain seq x y z
N MET A 1 -73.33 -13.27 35.47
CA MET A 1 -72.82 -11.94 35.89
C MET A 1 -71.36 -12.05 36.29
N LYS A 2 -70.56 -11.04 35.91
CA LYS A 2 -69.14 -10.77 36.27
C LYS A 2 -68.09 -11.55 35.44
N LYS A 3 -67.43 -10.85 34.49
CA LYS A 3 -66.08 -10.22 34.59
C LYS A 3 -65.01 -11.32 34.55
N GLY A 4 -64.15 -11.46 33.56
CA GLY A 4 -63.35 -10.45 32.86
C GLY A 4 -61.88 -10.88 32.93
N THR A 5 -61.06 -10.37 32.02
CA THR A 5 -59.59 -10.27 32.12
C THR A 5 -58.75 -11.43 31.55
N ILE A 6 -58.42 -11.30 30.27
CA ILE A 6 -57.07 -11.29 29.66
C ILE A 6 -55.94 -11.91 30.51
N LEU A 7 -55.30 -12.97 30.03
CA LEU A 7 -53.88 -13.21 30.34
C LEU A 7 -53.17 -14.09 29.30
N PHE A 8 -52.25 -13.45 28.56
CA PHE A 8 -50.98 -13.95 28.03
C PHE A 8 -50.98 -14.90 26.82
N LEU A 9 -50.99 -14.28 25.65
CA LEU A 9 -50.18 -14.70 24.50
C LEU A 9 -48.70 -14.70 24.92
N LEU A 10 -48.13 -15.88 25.17
CA LEU A 10 -46.70 -16.11 25.24
C LEU A 10 -46.38 -17.22 24.25
N LEU A 11 -45.49 -16.90 23.31
CA LEU A 11 -44.68 -17.77 22.44
C LEU A 11 -44.81 -17.32 20.99
N PHE A 12 -44.04 -16.30 20.62
CA PHE A 12 -43.39 -16.20 19.31
C PHE A 12 -42.39 -15.05 19.35
N LEU A 13 -41.22 -15.29 19.96
CA LEU A 13 -40.02 -14.49 19.75
C LEU A 13 -38.80 -15.44 19.80
N ALA A 14 -38.74 -16.36 18.85
CA ALA A 14 -37.46 -16.87 18.36
C ALA A 14 -36.93 -15.84 17.33
N GLY A 15 -36.72 -14.62 17.80
CA GLY A 15 -35.98 -13.61 17.05
C GLY A 15 -34.52 -13.93 17.23
N ALA A 16 -33.93 -14.63 16.26
CA ALA A 16 -32.49 -14.73 16.10
C ALA A 16 -31.93 -13.32 15.87
N VAL A 17 -31.66 -12.60 16.96
CA VAL A 17 -30.75 -11.46 16.91
C VAL A 17 -29.38 -12.03 17.24
N SER A 18 -28.85 -12.82 16.30
CA SER A 18 -27.42 -12.75 16.05
C SER A 18 -27.19 -11.31 15.63
N GLY A 19 -26.98 -10.44 16.62
CA GLY A 19 -26.40 -9.14 16.37
C GLY A 19 -25.19 -9.43 15.51
N LEU A 20 -25.26 -8.99 14.26
CA LEU A 20 -24.09 -8.78 13.44
C LEU A 20 -23.22 -7.87 14.31
N ALA A 21 -22.32 -8.48 15.07
CA ALA A 21 -21.07 -7.85 15.37
C ALA A 21 -20.53 -7.55 13.98
N GLU A 22 -20.77 -6.33 13.51
CA GLU A 22 -19.89 -5.73 12.53
C GLU A 22 -18.52 -5.92 13.15
N ASP A 23 -17.79 -6.91 12.63
CA ASP A 23 -16.37 -7.05 12.87
C ASP A 23 -15.84 -5.65 12.57
N LYS A 24 -15.56 -4.89 13.64
CA LYS A 24 -14.76 -3.69 13.57
C LYS A 24 -13.43 -4.22 13.09
N LYS A 25 -13.30 -4.30 11.77
CA LYS A 25 -12.11 -4.70 11.03
C LYS A 25 -10.98 -3.98 11.76
N SER A 26 -10.18 -4.76 12.49
CA SER A 26 -9.14 -4.21 13.38
C SER A 26 -8.38 -3.18 12.56
N GLN A 27 -8.23 -1.95 13.02
CA GLN A 27 -7.59 -0.88 12.24
C GLN A 27 -6.13 -1.16 11.86
N SER A 28 -5.51 -2.22 12.42
CA SER A 28 -4.31 -2.85 11.85
C SER A 28 -4.48 -3.31 10.39
N GLN A 29 -5.73 -3.40 9.94
CA GLN A 29 -6.18 -3.75 8.60
C GLN A 29 -6.55 -2.50 7.77
N ALA A 30 -6.52 -1.29 8.35
CA ALA A 30 -6.95 -0.07 7.68
C ALA A 30 -5.99 0.36 6.56
N CYS A 31 -4.68 0.15 6.74
CA CYS A 31 -3.67 0.46 5.72
C CYS A 31 -2.96 -0.79 5.16
N SER A 32 -3.43 -2.00 5.52
CA SER A 32 -2.74 -3.24 5.15
C SER A 32 -2.75 -3.49 3.65
N ASP A 33 -3.81 -3.06 2.96
CA ASP A 33 -3.93 -3.22 1.51
C ASP A 33 -2.90 -2.31 0.81
N GLU A 34 -2.75 -1.06 1.29
CA GLU A 34 -1.76 -0.11 0.83
C GLU A 34 -0.33 -0.58 1.11
N GLU A 35 -0.07 -1.14 2.28
CA GLU A 35 1.23 -1.74 2.61
C GLU A 35 1.57 -2.91 1.67
N SER A 36 0.57 -3.76 1.36
CA SER A 36 0.75 -4.86 0.40
C SER A 36 1.06 -4.32 -1.00
N MET A 37 0.36 -3.26 -1.44
CA MET A 37 0.62 -2.63 -2.72
C MET A 37 2.04 -2.04 -2.80
N VAL A 38 2.51 -1.38 -1.73
CA VAL A 38 3.90 -0.88 -1.64
C VAL A 38 4.87 -2.05 -1.78
N ALA A 39 4.68 -3.14 -1.02
CA ALA A 39 5.56 -4.30 -1.03
C ALA A 39 5.61 -4.98 -2.42
N ASP A 40 4.46 -5.17 -3.06
CA ASP A 40 4.37 -5.78 -4.40
C ASP A 40 5.10 -4.94 -5.45
N TYR A 41 4.98 -3.62 -5.39
CA TYR A 41 5.68 -2.74 -6.33
C TYR A 41 7.17 -2.62 -6.07
N GLN A 42 7.61 -2.61 -4.80
CA GLN A 42 9.03 -2.70 -4.47
C GLN A 42 9.63 -4.00 -4.99
N LYS A 43 8.95 -5.12 -4.77
CA LYS A 43 9.36 -6.43 -5.28
C LYS A 43 9.45 -6.42 -6.81
N SER A 44 8.42 -5.93 -7.50
CA SER A 44 8.41 -5.88 -8.97
C SER A 44 9.52 -4.99 -9.53
N LEU A 45 9.86 -3.89 -8.85
CA LEU A 45 10.96 -3.02 -9.24
C LEU A 45 12.32 -3.68 -8.98
N ALA A 46 12.50 -4.37 -7.85
CA ALA A 46 13.71 -5.13 -7.54
C ALA A 46 13.93 -6.29 -8.53
N GLU A 47 12.87 -7.00 -8.91
CA GLU A 47 12.90 -8.05 -9.94
C GLU A 47 13.34 -7.47 -11.30
N LEU A 48 12.80 -6.32 -11.68
CA LEU A 48 13.22 -5.62 -12.90
C LEU A 48 14.71 -5.26 -12.86
N VAL A 49 15.18 -4.65 -11.77
CA VAL A 49 16.62 -4.31 -11.59
C VAL A 49 17.50 -5.56 -11.63
N SER A 50 17.04 -6.68 -11.05
CA SER A 50 17.75 -7.96 -11.09
C SER A 50 17.86 -8.55 -12.49
N THR A 51 16.80 -8.43 -13.30
CA THR A 51 16.82 -8.82 -14.71
C THR A 51 17.81 -7.95 -15.50
N ILE A 52 17.74 -6.63 -15.32
CA ILE A 52 18.60 -5.67 -16.03
C ILE A 52 20.09 -5.92 -15.75
N HIS A 53 20.44 -6.33 -14.52
CA HIS A 53 21.82 -6.70 -14.18
C HIS A 53 22.37 -7.88 -14.97
N LYS A 54 21.52 -8.81 -15.40
CA LYS A 54 21.93 -10.08 -16.01
C LYS A 54 21.96 -10.03 -17.53
N GLU A 55 21.26 -9.05 -18.11
CA GLU A 55 21.09 -8.94 -19.55
C GLU A 55 22.14 -8.01 -20.21
N LYS A 56 22.30 -8.16 -21.52
CA LYS A 56 23.11 -7.28 -22.35
C LYS A 56 22.37 -5.99 -22.72
N LEU A 57 23.09 -5.02 -23.27
CA LEU A 57 22.50 -3.76 -23.72
C LEU A 57 21.42 -3.97 -24.81
N GLU A 58 21.62 -4.91 -25.75
CA GLU A 58 20.62 -5.15 -26.81
C GLU A 58 19.30 -5.72 -26.24
N GLU A 59 19.40 -6.56 -25.21
CA GLU A 59 18.25 -7.11 -24.49
C GLU A 59 17.50 -6.01 -23.74
N PHE A 60 18.24 -5.15 -23.02
CA PHE A 60 17.71 -3.98 -22.33
C PHE A 60 16.88 -3.08 -23.24
N GLN A 61 17.41 -2.77 -24.42
CA GLN A 61 16.76 -1.92 -25.41
C GLN A 61 15.53 -2.61 -26.01
N ARG A 62 15.68 -3.86 -26.43
CA ARG A 62 14.59 -4.65 -27.05
C ARG A 62 13.40 -4.83 -26.11
N ALA A 63 13.65 -4.98 -24.82
CA ALA A 63 12.61 -5.12 -23.79
C ALA A 63 12.06 -3.77 -23.29
N TYR A 64 12.52 -2.64 -23.82
CA TYR A 64 12.09 -1.29 -23.42
C TYR A 64 12.23 -1.05 -21.91
N HIS A 65 13.30 -1.55 -21.30
CA HIS A 65 13.48 -1.52 -19.85
C HIS A 65 13.61 -0.11 -19.28
N HIS A 66 14.18 0.85 -20.03
CA HIS A 66 14.21 2.27 -19.63
C HIS A 66 12.80 2.84 -19.39
N ARG A 67 11.90 2.70 -20.38
CA ARG A 67 10.51 3.17 -20.26
C ARG A 67 9.73 2.38 -19.20
N SER A 68 9.96 1.08 -19.11
CA SER A 68 9.31 0.21 -18.13
C SER A 68 9.68 0.61 -16.70
N CYS A 69 10.97 0.90 -16.45
CA CYS A 69 11.46 1.36 -15.16
C CYS A 69 10.86 2.72 -14.78
N LEU A 70 10.84 3.69 -15.71
CA LEU A 70 10.18 4.99 -15.50
C LEU A 70 8.70 4.85 -15.14
N SER A 71 7.98 3.96 -15.82
CA SER A 71 6.56 3.72 -15.58
C SER A 71 6.33 3.12 -14.19
N LYS A 72 7.17 2.17 -13.78
CA LYS A 72 7.10 1.56 -12.44
C LYS A 72 7.41 2.57 -11.34
N LEU A 73 8.46 3.39 -11.50
CA LEU A 73 8.81 4.43 -10.52
C LEU A 73 7.68 5.44 -10.34
N ASN A 74 7.04 5.87 -11.43
CA ASN A 74 5.91 6.78 -11.39
C ASN A 74 4.67 6.16 -10.70
N LEU A 75 4.45 4.86 -10.89
CA LEU A 75 3.35 4.15 -10.23
C LEU A 75 3.63 3.93 -8.74
N SER A 76 4.86 3.57 -8.37
CA SER A 76 5.29 3.47 -6.98
C SER A 76 5.09 4.77 -6.20
N GLU A 77 5.35 5.92 -6.83
CA GLU A 77 5.10 7.24 -6.23
C GLU A 77 3.63 7.43 -5.83
N GLY A 78 2.70 7.14 -6.75
CA GLY A 78 1.26 7.25 -6.47
C GLY A 78 0.79 6.28 -5.39
N ILE A 79 1.34 5.06 -5.36
CA ILE A 79 1.03 4.08 -4.32
C ILE A 79 1.52 4.56 -2.95
N LEU A 80 2.71 5.17 -2.88
CA LEU A 80 3.25 5.73 -1.65
C LEU A 80 2.45 6.95 -1.18
N ASP A 81 1.88 7.74 -2.08
CA ASP A 81 0.94 8.79 -1.72
C ASP A 81 -0.32 8.25 -1.06
N VAL A 82 -0.90 7.18 -1.60
CA VAL A 82 -2.08 6.53 -1.00
C VAL A 82 -1.73 5.94 0.37
N ALA A 83 -0.59 5.25 0.48
CA ALA A 83 -0.17 4.65 1.74
C ALA A 83 0.12 5.68 2.84
N THR A 84 0.82 6.77 2.50
CA THR A 84 1.09 7.85 3.46
C THR A 84 -0.19 8.58 3.88
N ALA A 85 -1.11 8.82 2.94
CA ALA A 85 -2.42 9.40 3.25
C ALA A 85 -3.26 8.48 4.16
N CYS A 86 -3.21 7.16 3.95
CA CYS A 86 -3.87 6.20 4.83
C CYS A 86 -3.37 6.31 6.27
N PHE A 87 -2.05 6.35 6.48
CA PHE A 87 -1.49 6.51 7.82
C PHE A 87 -1.78 7.89 8.42
N ASP A 88 -1.73 8.96 7.64
CA ASP A 88 -2.12 10.29 8.11
C ASP A 88 -3.58 10.32 8.61
N GLN A 89 -4.48 9.58 7.94
CA GLN A 89 -5.86 9.41 8.38
C GLN A 89 -5.95 8.55 9.64
N ALA A 90 -5.25 7.42 9.70
CA ALA A 90 -5.21 6.53 10.86
C ALA A 90 -4.67 7.23 12.12
N ILE A 91 -3.67 8.11 11.98
CA ILE A 91 -3.11 8.91 13.09
C ILE A 91 -4.12 9.92 13.64
N LYS A 92 -4.99 10.47 12.78
CA LYS A 92 -5.99 11.48 13.16
C LYS A 92 -7.29 10.86 13.68
N ASP A 93 -7.54 9.59 13.40
CA ASP A 93 -8.73 8.88 13.84
C ASP A 93 -8.73 8.70 15.37
N ALA A 94 -9.75 9.24 16.03
CA ALA A 94 -9.92 9.17 17.48
C ALA A 94 -10.13 7.74 18.01
N SER A 95 -10.49 6.80 17.13
CA SER A 95 -10.67 5.38 17.46
C SER A 95 -9.37 4.56 17.38
N THR A 96 -8.31 5.12 16.77
CA THR A 96 -7.00 4.47 16.70
C THR A 96 -6.41 4.29 18.10
N PRO A 97 -5.99 3.08 18.49
CA PRO A 97 -5.34 2.86 19.77
C PRO A 97 -4.07 3.71 19.91
N LYS A 98 -3.91 4.42 21.03
CA LYS A 98 -2.75 5.30 21.28
C LYS A 98 -1.40 4.58 21.10
N LYS A 99 -1.35 3.28 21.40
CA LYS A 99 -0.16 2.44 21.24
C LYS A 99 0.28 2.27 19.77
N ASP A 100 -0.64 2.41 18.81
CA ASP A 100 -0.40 2.16 17.39
C ASP A 100 -0.04 3.47 16.65
N ILE A 101 -0.37 4.64 17.22
CA ILE A 101 -0.12 5.96 16.62
C ILE A 101 1.37 6.16 16.28
N GLU A 102 2.27 5.82 17.19
CA GLU A 102 3.71 5.98 16.94
C GLU A 102 4.21 5.01 15.86
N THR A 103 3.65 3.80 15.79
CA THR A 103 3.95 2.87 14.71
C THR A 103 3.47 3.40 13.36
N TYR A 104 2.27 3.98 13.29
CA TYR A 104 1.75 4.59 12.06
C TYR A 104 2.55 5.82 11.63
N ARG A 105 2.99 6.67 12.57
CA ARG A 105 3.92 7.78 12.27
C ARG A 105 5.22 7.26 11.66
N ALA A 106 5.83 6.25 12.28
CA ALA A 106 7.07 5.66 11.78
C ALA A 106 6.93 5.06 10.37
N LYS A 107 5.84 4.32 10.11
CA LYS A 107 5.55 3.76 8.78
C LYS A 107 5.31 4.85 7.73
N ARG A 108 4.51 5.87 8.07
CA ARG A 108 4.25 7.03 7.22
C ARG A 108 5.54 7.74 6.84
N ASP A 109 6.42 8.00 7.80
CA ASP A 109 7.70 8.67 7.55
C ASP A 109 8.65 7.80 6.73
N ALA A 110 8.64 6.48 6.94
CA ALA A 110 9.40 5.54 6.11
C ALA A 110 8.93 5.57 4.65
N TYR A 111 7.63 5.56 4.39
CA TYR A 111 7.08 5.63 3.05
C TYR A 111 7.27 6.99 2.38
N ALA A 112 7.22 8.09 3.14
CA ALA A 112 7.59 9.41 2.63
C ALA A 112 9.06 9.45 2.16
N LYS A 113 9.99 8.91 2.95
CA LYS A 113 11.42 8.82 2.57
C LYS A 113 11.64 7.92 1.36
N LEU A 114 10.94 6.78 1.30
CA LEU A 114 10.99 5.90 0.14
C LEU A 114 10.50 6.63 -1.12
N LYS A 115 9.41 7.39 -1.03
CA LYS A 115 8.89 8.20 -2.14
C LYS A 115 9.93 9.18 -2.65
N GLU A 116 10.58 9.92 -1.75
CA GLU A 116 11.65 10.86 -2.12
C GLU A 116 12.80 10.16 -2.87
N LYS A 117 13.25 8.99 -2.39
CA LYS A 117 14.28 8.17 -3.05
C LYS A 117 13.84 7.76 -4.46
N LEU A 118 12.61 7.27 -4.63
CA LEU A 118 12.10 6.84 -5.93
C LEU A 118 11.90 8.00 -6.91
N ILE A 119 11.51 9.18 -6.41
CA ILE A 119 11.45 10.42 -7.22
C ILE A 119 12.85 10.78 -7.73
N GLN A 120 13.86 10.76 -6.86
CA GLN A 120 15.25 11.03 -7.27
C GLN A 120 15.74 10.05 -8.34
N TYR A 121 15.43 8.76 -8.20
CA TYR A 121 15.72 7.75 -9.22
C TYR A 121 15.00 8.01 -10.53
N ARG A 122 13.70 8.33 -10.47
CA ARG A 122 12.88 8.66 -11.63
C ARG A 122 13.45 9.84 -12.38
N ASP A 123 13.78 10.93 -11.68
CA ASP A 123 14.23 12.17 -12.30
C ASP A 123 15.64 12.03 -12.87
N SER A 124 16.52 11.31 -12.17
CA SER A 124 17.86 10.96 -12.68
C SER A 124 17.77 10.08 -13.93
N LEU A 125 16.81 9.15 -13.98
CA LEU A 125 16.61 8.26 -15.12
C LEU A 125 15.93 8.94 -16.30
N LYS A 126 15.01 9.88 -16.06
CA LYS A 126 14.41 10.73 -17.11
C LYS A 126 15.46 11.57 -17.82
N ALA A 127 16.49 12.00 -17.10
CA ALA A 127 17.60 12.78 -17.65
C ALA A 127 18.61 11.94 -18.47
N LYS A 128 18.42 10.61 -18.59
CA LYS A 128 19.27 9.76 -19.43
C LYS A 128 18.63 9.59 -20.81
N GLU A 129 19.26 10.19 -21.81
CA GLU A 129 18.86 10.04 -23.22
C GLU A 129 19.40 8.73 -23.83
N GLU A 130 20.60 8.32 -23.41
CA GLU A 130 21.25 7.12 -23.91
C GLU A 130 20.87 5.87 -23.12
N ALA A 131 20.46 4.81 -23.84
CA ALA A 131 20.03 3.55 -23.24
C ALA A 131 21.13 2.89 -22.39
N LYS A 132 22.40 3.04 -22.79
CA LYS A 132 23.56 2.52 -22.05
C LYS A 132 23.67 3.19 -20.67
N ASP A 133 23.52 4.50 -20.61
CA ASP A 133 23.62 5.26 -19.37
C ASP A 133 22.41 5.02 -18.47
N ALA A 134 21.23 4.87 -19.06
CA ALA A 134 20.03 4.45 -18.35
C ALA A 134 20.20 3.07 -17.70
N LYS A 135 20.76 2.09 -18.43
CA LYS A 135 21.03 0.74 -17.91
C LYS A 135 22.00 0.80 -16.71
N ILE A 136 23.15 1.45 -16.87
CA ILE A 136 24.16 1.61 -15.81
C ILE A 136 23.57 2.31 -14.57
N LEU A 137 22.67 3.27 -14.77
CA LEU A 137 22.01 3.96 -13.67
C LEU A 137 21.02 3.05 -12.94
N ILE A 138 20.18 2.30 -13.68
CA ILE A 138 19.18 1.39 -13.08
C ILE A 138 19.85 0.27 -12.29
N GLU A 139 20.99 -0.24 -12.75
CA GLU A 139 21.80 -1.23 -12.02
C GLU A 139 22.28 -0.71 -10.65
N LYS A 140 22.34 0.61 -10.45
CA LYS A 140 22.74 1.21 -9.17
C LYS A 140 21.55 1.49 -8.25
N PHE A 141 20.33 1.20 -8.68
CA PHE A 141 19.16 1.42 -7.84
C PHE A 141 19.16 0.46 -6.66
N ASP A 142 19.18 1.03 -5.46
CA ASP A 142 18.99 0.31 -4.22
C ASP A 142 17.50 0.34 -3.86
N ILE A 143 16.79 -0.72 -4.22
CA ILE A 143 15.35 -0.89 -4.01
C ILE A 143 15.06 -1.67 -2.71
N THR A 144 16.11 -2.11 -2.01
CA THR A 144 16.00 -2.68 -0.67
C THR A 144 15.78 -1.58 0.37
N ASN A 145 14.94 -1.89 1.36
CA ASN A 145 14.64 -1.04 2.52
C ASN A 145 15.37 -1.63 3.73
#